data_AF-A0A2T9XXE7-F1
#
_entry.id   AF-A0A2T9XXE7-F1
#
_cell.length_a   1.000
_cell.length_b   1.000
_cell.length_c   1.000
_cell.angle_alpha   90.00
_cell.angle_beta   90.00
_cell.angle_gamma   90.00
#
_symmetry.space_group_name_H-M   'P 1'
#
loop_
_entity.id
_entity.type
_entity.pdbx_description
1 polymer ?
#
loop_
_entity_poly.entity_id
_entity_poly.type
_entity_poly.pdbx_seq_one_letter_code
_entity_poly.pdbx_strand_id
1 'polypeptide(L)' 'MRYLAAYLLLKLSGHEHVSASDITNVVSSVGIDVDSKRVESLLAELEGKDINELIAEGASKLASPEVYK' A
#
# COMPACT_ATOMS: atom_id res chain seq x y z
N MET A 1 6.62 2.24 1.24
CA MET A 1 6.10 1.26 2.22
C MET A 1 4.96 1.79 3.09
N ARG A 2 5.00 3.02 3.65
CA ARG A 2 3.94 3.53 4.56
C ARG A 2 2.56 3.67 3.89
N TYR A 3 2.52 4.21 2.67
CA TYR A 3 1.27 4.36 1.90
C TYR A 3 0.66 3.01 1.50
N LEU A 4 1.50 2.02 1.15
CA LEU A 4 1.05 0.66 0.84
C LEU A 4 0.43 -0.01 2.07
N ALA A 5 1.04 0.14 3.25
CA ALA A 5 0.49 -0.39 4.49
C ALA A 5 -0.86 0.26 4.84
N ALA A 6 -0.96 1.58 4.72
CA ALA A 6 -2.23 2.29 4.92
C ALA A 6 -3.32 1.83 3.95
N TYR A 7 -2.96 1.67 2.67
CA TYR A 7 -3.86 1.17 1.64
C TYR A 7 -4.35 -0.27 1.92
N LEU A 8 -3.45 -1.16 2.38
CA LEU A 8 -3.80 -2.53 2.76
C LEU A 8 -4.70 -2.59 4.00
N LEU A 9 -4.48 -1.73 5.00
CA LEU A 9 -5.35 -1.63 6.17
C LEU A 9 -6.76 -1.20 5.78
N LEU A 10 -6.88 -0.22 4.88
CA LEU A 10 -8.15 0.24 4.36
C LEU A 10 -8.86 -0.86 3.55
N LYS A 11 -8.12 -1.57 2.69
CA LYS A 11 -8.65 -2.71 1.93
C LYS A 11 -9.16 -3.83 2.85
N LEU A 12 -8.42 -4.15 3.91
CA LEU A 12 -8.80 -5.16 4.91
C LEU A 12 -10.02 -4.73 5.74
N SER A 13 -10.21 -3.43 5.95
CA SER A 13 -11.39 -2.89 6.64
C SER A 13 -12.69 -2.96 5.82
N GLY A 14 -12.64 -3.49 4.59
CA GLY A 14 -13.80 -3.63 3.71
C GLY A 14 -14.04 -2.43 2.79
N HIS A 15 -13.13 -1.45 2.77
CA HIS A 15 -13.16 -0.39 1.76
C HIS A 15 -12.65 -0.94 0.42
N GLU A 16 -13.56 -1.40 -0.43
CA GLU A 16 -13.23 -1.91 -1.77
C GLU A 16 -12.51 -0.87 -2.64
N HIS A 17 -12.92 0.39 -2.53
CA HIS A 17 -12.32 1.52 -3.19
C HIS A 17 -11.58 2.39 -2.18
N VAL A 18 -10.27 2.22 -2.12
CA VAL A 18 -9.41 3.06 -1.29
C VAL A 18 -9.03 4.31 -2.08
N SER A 19 -9.38 5.48 -1.56
CA SER A 19 -9.06 6.77 -2.18
C SER A 19 -7.78 7.40 -1.62
N ALA A 20 -7.23 8.39 -2.32
CA ALA A 20 -6.09 9.16 -1.84
C ALA A 20 -6.38 9.88 -0.50
N SER A 21 -7.62 10.34 -0.31
CA SER A 21 -8.09 10.93 0.94
C SER A 21 -8.05 9.94 2.10
N ASP A 22 -8.45 8.68 1.88
CA ASP A 22 -8.45 7.67 2.94
C ASP A 22 -7.02 7.36 3.40
N ILE A 23 -6.09 7.22 2.45
CA ILE A 23 -4.67 7.03 2.74
C ILE A 23 -4.11 8.23 3.50
N THR A 24 -4.47 9.44 3.09
CA THR A 24 -4.02 10.69 3.73
C THR A 24 -4.51 10.77 5.18
N ASN A 25 -5.76 10.40 5.45
CA ASN A 25 -6.33 10.37 6.79
C ASN A 25 -5.60 9.37 7.70
N VAL A 26 -5.32 8.16 7.21
CA VAL A 26 -4.60 7.15 7.98
C VAL A 26 -3.17 7.60 8.25
N VAL A 27 -2.45 8.13 7.26
CA VAL A 27 -1.04 8.52 7.43
C VAL A 27 -0.89 9.79 8.29
N SER A 28 -1.81 10.75 8.15
CA SER A 28 -1.85 11.94 9.01
C SER A 28 -2.22 11.62 10.46
N SER A 29 -3.03 10.58 10.72
CA SER A 29 -3.31 10.12 12.08
C SER A 29 -2.06 9.69 12.86
N VAL A 30 -1.01 9.27 12.13
CA VAL A 30 0.28 8.87 12.70
C VAL A 30 1.29 10.04 12.76
N GLY A 31 0.85 11.26 12.43
CA GLY A 31 1.67 12.48 12.45
C GLY A 31 2.69 12.56 11.32
N ILE A 32 2.46 11.87 10.20
CA ILE A 32 3.38 11.81 9.07
C ILE A 32 2.85 12.69 7.94
N ASP A 33 3.75 13.49 7.36
CA ASP A 33 3.44 14.33 6.20
C ASP A 33 3.16 13.47 4.97
N VAL A 34 2.09 13.81 4.25
CA VAL A 34 1.58 13.01 3.13
C VAL A 34 2.03 13.62 1.82
N ASP A 35 2.83 12.86 1.08
CA ASP A 35 3.22 13.22 -0.28
C ASP A 35 2.16 12.73 -1.27
N SER A 36 1.29 13.65 -1.69
CA SER A 36 0.20 13.39 -2.63
C SER A 36 0.67 12.74 -3.93
N LYS A 37 1.84 13.13 -4.46
CA LYS A 37 2.37 12.54 -5.71
C LYS A 37 2.69 11.06 -5.53
N ARG A 38 3.24 10.69 -4.37
CA ARG A 38 3.55 9.29 -4.06
C ARG A 38 2.29 8.47 -3.84
N VAL A 39 1.25 9.07 -3.25
CA VAL A 39 -0.05 8.41 -3.07
C VAL A 39 -0.72 8.17 -4.44
N GLU A 40 -0.73 9.17 -5.32
CA GLU A 40 -1.28 9.06 -6.67
C GLU A 40 -0.56 8.03 -7.52
N SER A 41 0.79 8.05 -7.56
CA SER A 41 1.55 7.01 -8.27
C SER A 41 1.24 5.60 -7.75
N LEU A 42 1.09 5.45 -6.43
CA LEU A 42 0.83 4.16 -5.82
C LEU A 42 -0.60 3.67 -6.10
N LEU A 43 -1.57 4.58 -6.12
CA LEU A 43 -2.94 4.26 -6.54
C LEU A 43 -2.99 3.88 -8.02
N ALA A 44 -2.29 4.60 -8.90
CA ALA A 44 -2.22 4.27 -10.32
C ALA A 44 -1.53 2.92 -10.58
N GLU A 45 -0.49 2.57 -9.81
CA GLU A 45 0.18 1.27 -9.92
C GLU A 45 -0.66 0.09 -9.43
N LEU A 46 -1.62 0.36 -8.54
CA LEU A 46 -2.53 -0.63 -7.93
C LEU A 46 -3.92 -0.65 -8.60
N GLU A 47 -4.24 0.36 -9.40
CA GLU A 47 -5.48 0.43 -10.16
C GLU A 47 -5.52 -0.72 -11.18
N GLY A 48 -6.57 -1.54 -11.08
CA GLY A 48 -6.76 -2.70 -11.96
C GLY A 48 -5.93 -3.95 -11.63
N LYS A 49 -5.13 -3.95 -10.57
CA LYS A 49 -4.41 -5.15 -10.11
C LYS A 49 -5.12 -5.79 -8.92
N ASP A 50 -5.12 -7.12 -8.88
CA ASP A 50 -5.64 -7.83 -7.71
C ASP A 50 -4.64 -7.74 -6.56
N ILE A 51 -5.12 -7.17 -5.46
CA ILE A 51 -4.35 -6.93 -4.24
C ILE A 51 -3.84 -8.25 -3.67
N ASN A 52 -4.65 -9.31 -3.72
CA ASN A 52 -4.32 -10.60 -3.14
C ASN A 52 -3.18 -11.26 -3.94
N GLU A 53 -3.20 -11.13 -5.26
CA GLU A 53 -2.11 -11.57 -6.13
C GLU A 53 -0.83 -10.76 -5.86
N LEU A 54 -0.94 -9.44 -5.72
CA LEU A 54 0.21 -8.58 -5.40
C LEU A 54 0.82 -8.87 -4.02
N ILE A 55 0.01 -9.19 -3.02
CA ILE A 55 0.49 -9.61 -1.70
C ILE A 55 1.24 -10.94 -1.83
N ALA A 56 0.68 -11.91 -2.57
CA ALA A 56 1.31 -13.21 -2.77
C ALA A 56 2.64 -13.12 -3.55
N GLU A 57 2.69 -12.30 -4.61
CA GLU A 57 3.92 -12.01 -5.36
C GLU A 57 4.93 -11.26 -4.50
N GLY A 58 4.49 -10.25 -3.75
CA GLY A 58 5.32 -9.46 -2.85
C GLY A 58 5.93 -10.31 -1.74
N ALA A 59 5.12 -11.15 -1.09
CA ALA A 59 5.58 -12.09 -0.06
C ALA A 59 6.61 -13.08 -0.62
N SER A 60 6.39 -13.60 -1.83
CA SER A 60 7.34 -14.51 -2.48
C SER A 60 8.66 -13.82 -2.83
N LYS A 61 8.61 -12.55 -3.28
CA LYS A 61 9.82 -11.74 -3.57
C LYS A 61 10.55 -11.29 -2.31
N LEU A 62 9.84 -11.09 -1.19
CA LEU A 62 10.41 -10.76 0.13
C LEU A 62 11.00 -12.00 0.84
N ALA A 63 10.49 -13.18 0.55
CA ALA A 63 10.96 -14.43 1.13
C ALA A 63 12.28 -14.94 0.53
N SER A 64 12.86 -14.28 -0.49
CA SER A 64 14.19 -14.61 -1.01
C SER A 64 15.28 -14.13 -0.04
N PRO A 65 16.00 -15.03 0.65
CA PRO A 65 17.15 -14.67 1.46
C PRO A 65 18.38 -14.60 0.53
N GLU A 66 18.54 -13.51 -0.22
CA GLU A 66 19.80 -13.21 -0.92
C GLU A 66 20.76 -12.34 -0.08
N VAL A 67 20.54 -12.28 1.23
CA VAL A 67 21.47 -11.71 2.21
C VAL A 67 21.47 -12.72 3.37
N TYR A 68 22.41 -13.66 3.49
CA TYR A 68 23.84 -13.52 3.70
C TYR A 68 24.58 -14.79 3.23
N LYS A 69 25.64 -14.61 2.42
CA LYS A 69 26.81 -15.50 2.43
C LYS A 69 27.68 -15.18 3.64
#